data_AF-A0A916FA88-F1
#
_entry.id   AF-A0A916FA88-F1
#
_cell.length_a   1.000
_cell.length_b   1.000
_cell.length_c   1.000
_cell.angle_alpha   90.00
_cell.angle_beta   90.00
_cell.angle_gamma   90.00
#
_symmetry.space_group_name_H-M   'P 1'
#
loop_
_entity.id
_entity.type
_entity.pdbx_description
1 polymer ?
#
loop_
_entity_poly.entity_id
_entity_poly.type
_entity_poly.pdbx_seq_one_letter_code
_entity_poly.pdbx_strand_id
1 'polypeptide(L)' 'MDVVLHEEFEYGDIKFEQGFIDQHGVFMTRTEAWHVAQASGQILRRCGGDDANGGTLYSENLY' A
#
# COMPACT_ATOMS: atom_id res chain seq x y z
N MET A 1 16.41 -2.20 47.86
CA MET A 1 16.01 -1.10 46.95
C MET A 1 16.19 -1.66 45.57
N ASP A 2 15.11 -2.21 45.01
CA ASP A 2 15.14 -2.81 43.68
C ASP A 2 15.22 -1.68 42.64
N VAL A 3 16.36 -1.64 41.94
CA VAL A 3 16.57 -0.74 40.80
C VAL A 3 15.85 -1.36 39.61
N VAL A 4 14.58 -1.00 39.44
CA VAL A 4 13.81 -1.32 38.23
C VAL A 4 14.30 -0.37 37.14
N LEU A 5 15.04 -0.90 36.16
CA LEU A 5 15.42 -0.17 34.96
C LEU A 5 14.15 0.09 34.13
N HIS A 6 13.65 1.32 34.18
CA HIS A 6 12.64 1.80 33.25
C HIS A 6 13.35 2.19 31.95
N GLU A 7 13.45 1.26 31.00
CA GLU A 7 13.80 1.61 29.62
C GLU A 7 12.58 2.23 28.94
N GLU A 8 12.61 3.55 28.74
CA GLU A 8 11.62 4.25 27.93
C GLU A 8 11.93 4.00 26.44
N PHE A 9 11.15 3.13 25.82
CA PHE A 9 11.20 2.93 24.36
C PHE A 9 10.48 4.10 23.67
N GLU A 10 11.24 4.92 22.93
CA GLU A 10 10.70 5.97 22.07
C GLU A 10 9.92 5.32 20.92
N TYR A 11 8.58 5.44 20.95
CA TYR A 11 7.70 4.90 19.92
C TYR A 11 7.77 5.80 18.69
N GLY A 12 8.78 5.56 17.84
CA GLY A 12 8.87 6.18 16.52
C GLY A 12 7.63 5.84 15.68
N ASP A 13 7.12 6.81 14.93
CA ASP A 13 5.92 6.68 14.10
C ASP A 13 6.15 5.60 13.02
N ILE A 14 5.65 4.38 13.28
CA ILE A 14 5.76 3.26 12.34
C ILE A 14 4.86 3.57 11.15
N LYS A 15 5.47 3.97 10.04
CA LYS A 15 4.75 4.18 8.78
C LYS A 15 4.44 2.83 8.14
N PHE A 16 3.16 2.52 8.02
CA PHE A 16 2.69 1.38 7.24
C PHE A 16 2.56 1.78 5.77
N GLU A 17 3.23 1.04 4.90
CA GLU A 17 3.12 1.20 3.46
C GLU A 17 2.03 0.28 2.91
N GLN A 18 1.19 0.82 2.01
CA GLN A 18 0.07 0.08 1.42
C GLN A 18 0.30 -0.16 -0.07
N GLY A 19 -0.03 -1.36 -0.53
CA GLY A 19 0.17 -1.77 -1.91
C GLY A 19 -0.46 -3.12 -2.23
N PHE A 20 -0.03 -3.71 -3.35
CA PHE A 20 -0.48 -4.99 -3.87
C PHE A 20 0.73 -5.91 -4.09
N ILE A 21 0.49 -7.22 -4.12
CA ILE A 21 1.50 -8.22 -4.42
C ILE A 21 1.08 -8.92 -5.71
N ASP A 22 2.01 -9.07 -6.65
CA ASP A 22 1.76 -9.76 -7.92
C ASP A 22 1.88 -11.30 -7.78
N GLN A 23 1.64 -12.02 -8.86
CA GLN A 23 1.76 -13.49 -8.92
C GLN A 23 3.18 -14.03 -8.66
N HIS A 24 4.20 -13.18 -8.74
CA HIS A 24 5.60 -13.53 -8.45
C HIS A 24 6.00 -13.20 -7.00
N GLY A 25 5.08 -12.66 -6.19
CA GLY A 25 5.37 -12.26 -4.82
C GLY A 25 6.05 -10.89 -4.71
N VAL A 26 6.05 -10.08 -5.78
CA VAL A 26 6.64 -8.74 -5.78
C VAL A 26 5.63 -7.74 -5.23
N PHE A 27 6.02 -7.04 -4.17
CA PHE A 27 5.24 -5.92 -3.64
C PHE A 27 5.36 -4.71 -4.56
N MET A 28 4.23 -4.06 -4.82
CA MET A 28 4.10 -2.84 -5.60
C MET A 28 3.28 -1.83 -4.81
N THR A 29 3.70 -0.57 -4.82
CA THR A 29 2.88 0.54 -4.32
C THR A 29 1.59 0.65 -5.15
N ARG A 30 0.58 1.35 -4.63
CA ARG A 30 -0.70 1.53 -5.35
C ARG A 30 -0.53 2.15 -6.74
N THR A 31 0.42 3.06 -6.91
CA THR A 31 0.68 3.73 -8.19
C THR A 31 1.41 2.80 -9.16
N GLU A 32 2.36 2.00 -8.70
CA GLU A 32 3.01 0.98 -9.54
C GLU A 32 2.02 -0.10 -9.97
N ALA A 33 1.24 -0.61 -9.02
CA ALA A 33 0.22 -1.61 -9.28
C ALA A 33 -0.85 -1.10 -10.27
N TRP A 34 -1.18 0.20 -10.23
CA TRP A 34 -2.09 0.82 -11.20
C TRP A 34 -1.60 0.68 -12.63
N HIS A 35 -0.33 1.00 -12.88
CA HIS A 35 0.24 0.90 -14.23
C HIS A 35 0.23 -0.54 -14.75
N VAL A 36 0.51 -1.52 -13.88
CA VAL A 36 0.43 -2.94 -14.23
C VAL A 36 -1.01 -3.38 -14.52
N ALA A 37 -1.97 -3.02 -13.65
CA ALA A 37 -3.38 -3.35 -13.83
C ALA A 37 -3.96 -2.70 -15.09
N GLN A 38 -3.57 -1.46 -15.39
CA GLN A 38 -3.97 -0.76 -16.60
C GLN A 38 -3.40 -1.43 -17.85
N ALA A 39 -2.10 -1.75 -17.85
CA ALA A 39 -1.44 -2.39 -19.00
C ALA A 39 -1.97 -3.81 -19.28
N SER A 40 -2.38 -4.52 -18.22
CA SER A 40 -2.97 -5.87 -18.31
C SER A 40 -4.48 -5.87 -18.55
N GLY A 41 -5.14 -4.71 -18.56
CA GLY A 41 -6.59 -4.60 -18.72
C GLY A 41 -7.40 -5.16 -17.54
N GLN A 42 -6.82 -5.20 -16.34
CA GLN A 42 -7.43 -5.72 -15.12
C GLN A 42 -8.34 -4.71 -14.40
N ILE A 43 -8.32 -3.44 -14.79
CA ILE A 43 -9.18 -2.40 -14.20
C ILE A 43 -10.61 -2.59 -14.71
N LEU A 44 -11.48 -3.17 -13.88
CA LEU A 44 -12.88 -3.43 -14.18
C LEU A 44 -13.78 -2.22 -13.91
N ARG A 45 -13.41 -1.39 -12.94
CA ARG A 45 -14.22 -0.25 -12.49
C ARG A 45 -13.37 0.97 -12.17
N ARG A 46 -13.97 2.15 -12.32
CA ARG A 46 -13.40 3.42 -11.86
C ARG A 46 -14.01 3.78 -10.51
N CYS A 47 -13.20 4.30 -9.59
CA CYS A 47 -13.62 4.74 -8.26
C CYS A 47 -13.09 6.14 -7.95
N GLY A 48 -13.76 6.86 -7.03
CA GLY A 48 -13.37 8.21 -6.70
C GLY A 48 -11.95 8.27 -6.12
N GLY A 49 -11.07 9.02 -6.76
CA GLY A 49 -9.66 9.17 -6.35
C GLY A 49 -8.69 8.22 -7.04
N ASP A 50 -9.16 7.35 -7.94
CA ASP A 50 -8.29 6.46 -8.73
C ASP A 50 -7.43 7.18 -9.78
N ASP A 51 -7.77 8.42 -10.07
CA ASP A 51 -7.04 9.36 -10.92
C ASP A 51 -5.96 10.15 -10.16
N ALA A 52 -5.89 10.02 -8.83
CA ALA A 52 -4.85 10.67 -8.03
C ALA A 52 -3.45 10.17 -8.40
N ASN A 53 -2.48 11.09 -8.40
CA ASN A 53 -1.05 10.84 -8.66
C ASN A 53 -0.77 10.13 -10.00
N GLY A 54 -1.62 10.33 -11.01
CA GLY A 54 -1.48 9.68 -12.32
C GLY A 54 -2.05 8.25 -12.36
N GLY A 55 -2.76 7.84 -11.31
CA GLY A 55 -3.33 6.51 -11.18
C GLY A 55 -3.04 5.90 -9.82
N THR A 56 -4.07 5.56 -9.05
CA THR A 56 -3.93 4.88 -7.76
C THR A 56 -4.83 3.65 -7.74
N LEU A 57 -4.23 2.47 -7.60
CA LEU A 57 -4.99 1.24 -7.57
C LEU A 57 -5.66 1.03 -6.20
N TYR A 58 -6.95 0.75 -6.25
CA TYR A 58 -7.76 0.31 -5.14
C TYR A 58 -8.31 -1.08 -5.44
N SER A 59 -8.65 -1.84 -4.39
CA SER A 59 -9.30 -3.14 -4.52
C SER A 59 -10.57 -3.06 -5.35
N GLU A 60 -11.31 -1.96 -5.21
CA GLU A 60 -12.56 -1.64 -5.89
C GLU A 60 -12.38 -1.49 -7.40
N ASN A 61 -11.16 -1.25 -7.89
CA ASN A 61 -10.89 -1.23 -9.32
C ASN A 61 -10.87 -2.64 -9.94
N LEU A 62 -10.70 -3.69 -9.14
CA LEU A 62 -10.48 -5.08 -9.58
C LEU A 62 -11.71 -6.00 -9.48
N TYR A 63 -12.85 -5.53 -8.93
CA TYR A 63 -14.08 -6.33 -8.71
C TYR A 63 -15.36 -5.63 -9.20
#